data_AF-A0A9D1Z8J7-F1
#
_entry.id   AF-A0A9D1Z8J7-F1
#
_cell.length_a   1.000
_cell.length_b   1.000
_cell.length_c   1.000
_cell.angle_alpha   90.00
_cell.angle_beta   90.00
_cell.angle_gamma   90.00
#
_symmetry.space_group_name_H-M   'P 1'
#
loop_
_entity.id
_entity.type
_entity.pdbx_description
1 polymer ?
#
loop_
_entity_poly.entity_id
_entity_poly.type
_entity_poly.pdbx_seq_one_letter_code
_entity_poly.pdbx_strand_id
1 'polypeptide(L)'
;MFCRNCGTELTEGAKFCPNCGAPAPAVVEERETDTPGPESARPRRRLAAPLVAALVVLALATTSSAAYLVYALVIAPLPPRGEQGADAPAEEGEGASEQGADAEEPAATEEAPAAEPEPEPEPAVTHDFECDAFYVDVPDSWVRSDATPVDGGPTYWKAVDNGDGSYVFSYSRVVFSNPTEGWSEYETGIAEIYVGVAAPGSCSYFGTTSDGRDVYVGEVSAGFLANGYYGPDMRAVLTLR
;
A
#
# COMPACT_ATOMS: atom_id res chain seq x y z
N MET A 1 1.68 -27.97 39.72
CA MET A 1 2.35 -26.99 38.82
C MET A 1 1.46 -25.75 38.67
N PHE A 2 1.91 -24.58 38.19
CA PHE A 2 1.05 -23.37 38.16
C PHE A 2 0.70 -22.86 36.75
N CYS A 3 -0.50 -22.30 36.59
CA CYS A 3 -0.94 -21.70 35.33
C CYS A 3 -0.22 -20.37 35.05
N ARG A 4 0.41 -20.25 33.88
CA ARG A 4 1.12 -19.02 33.46
C ARG A 4 0.20 -17.81 33.21
N ASN A 5 -1.10 -18.02 33.05
CA ASN A 5 -2.06 -16.95 32.78
C ASN A 5 -2.71 -16.38 34.05
N CYS A 6 -3.14 -17.25 34.98
CA CYS A 6 -3.90 -16.83 36.17
C CYS A 6 -3.27 -17.23 37.52
N GLY A 7 -2.05 -17.78 37.54
CA GLY A 7 -1.36 -18.21 38.75
C GLY A 7 -1.98 -19.39 39.51
N THR A 8 -3.15 -19.88 39.09
CA THR A 8 -3.87 -20.97 39.76
C THR A 8 -3.09 -22.30 39.65
N GLU A 9 -3.12 -23.11 40.71
CA GLU A 9 -2.50 -24.43 40.70
C GLU A 9 -3.21 -25.37 39.72
N LEU A 10 -2.40 -26.14 39.00
CA LEU A 10 -2.76 -27.15 38.03
C LEU A 10 -2.34 -28.51 38.58
N THR A 11 -3.31 -29.43 38.63
CA THR A 11 -3.10 -30.86 38.85
C THR A 11 -2.19 -31.42 37.76
N GLU A 12 -1.36 -32.39 38.13
CA GLU A 12 -0.47 -33.08 37.19
C GLU A 12 -1.28 -33.79 36.09
N GLY A 13 -0.84 -33.69 34.84
CA GLY A 13 -1.57 -34.22 33.67
C GLY A 13 -2.78 -33.40 33.21
N ALA A 14 -3.14 -32.29 33.87
CA ALA A 14 -4.20 -31.40 33.39
C ALA A 14 -3.82 -30.81 32.00
N LYS A 15 -4.75 -30.83 31.04
CA LYS A 15 -4.54 -30.29 29.68
C LYS A 15 -4.82 -28.78 29.58
N PHE A 16 -5.72 -28.28 30.43
CA PHE A 16 -6.18 -26.90 30.46
C PHE A 16 -6.35 -26.44 31.91
N CYS A 17 -6.28 -25.14 32.17
CA CYS A 17 -6.52 -24.57 33.49
C CYS A 17 -8.02 -24.60 33.84
N PRO A 18 -8.43 -25.17 34.98
CA PRO A 18 -9.84 -25.21 35.38
C PRO A 18 -10.43 -23.83 35.74
N ASN A 19 -9.59 -22.82 35.97
CA ASN A 19 -10.02 -21.46 36.34
C ASN A 19 -10.15 -20.51 35.12
N CYS A 20 -9.20 -20.56 34.17
CA CYS A 20 -9.19 -19.63 33.03
C CYS A 20 -9.14 -20.28 31.63
N GLY A 21 -9.28 -21.60 31.52
CA GLY A 21 -9.30 -22.33 30.24
C GLY A 21 -7.97 -22.40 29.49
N ALA A 22 -6.98 -21.59 29.85
CA ALA A 22 -5.68 -21.56 29.16
C ALA A 22 -4.99 -22.94 29.14
N PRO A 23 -4.34 -23.34 28.03
CA PRO A 23 -3.67 -24.62 27.93
C PRO A 23 -2.55 -24.75 28.97
N ALA A 24 -2.45 -25.93 29.57
CA ALA A 24 -1.35 -26.25 30.48
C ALA A 24 -0.06 -26.49 29.67
N PRO A 25 1.12 -26.08 30.18
CA PRO A 25 2.38 -26.44 29.54
C PRO A 25 2.57 -27.95 29.63
N ALA A 26 2.59 -28.64 28.48
CA ALA A 26 2.72 -30.08 28.43
C ALA A 26 4.05 -30.52 29.07
N VAL A 27 3.97 -31.37 30.09
CA VAL A 27 5.15 -31.97 30.71
C VAL A 27 5.63 -33.08 29.79
N VAL A 28 6.78 -32.87 29.15
CA VAL A 28 7.46 -33.93 28.40
C VAL A 28 8.19 -34.79 29.42
N GLU A 29 7.66 -35.98 29.73
CA GLU A 29 8.43 -36.97 30.48
C GLU A 29 9.62 -37.42 29.63
N GLU A 30 10.80 -36.99 30.02
CA GLU A 30 12.07 -37.43 29.42
C GLU A 30 12.32 -38.89 29.83
N ARG A 31 12.02 -39.84 28.93
CA ARG A 31 12.33 -41.25 29.16
C ARG A 31 13.82 -41.49 29.09
N GLU A 32 14.42 -41.52 30.26
CA GLU A 32 15.80 -41.89 30.53
C GLU A 32 16.16 -43.25 29.91
N THR A 33 17.19 -43.27 29.05
CA THR A 33 17.86 -44.49 28.60
C THR A 33 19.37 -44.35 28.72
N ASP A 34 19.89 -44.94 29.79
CA ASP A 34 21.21 -45.54 29.98
C ASP A 34 21.86 -46.04 28.65
N THR A 35 23.17 -45.96 28.35
CA THR A 35 24.40 -45.67 29.16
C THR A 35 25.43 -44.84 28.30
N PRO A 36 26.78 -44.88 28.46
CA PRO A 36 27.59 -43.69 28.71
C PRO A 36 28.38 -43.12 27.52
N GLY A 37 28.93 -41.91 27.69
CA GLY A 37 30.08 -41.40 26.92
C GLY A 37 31.44 -41.76 27.57
N PRO A 38 32.52 -40.97 27.39
CA PRO A 38 32.65 -39.79 26.51
C PRO A 38 33.95 -39.75 25.66
N GLU A 39 33.96 -39.04 24.53
CA GLU A 39 35.21 -38.45 24.02
C GLU A 39 34.98 -37.16 23.18
N SER A 40 36.04 -36.36 23.01
CA SER A 40 35.93 -34.97 22.57
C SER A 40 36.04 -34.77 21.04
N ALA A 41 35.15 -33.95 20.47
CA ALA A 41 35.27 -33.45 19.11
C ALA A 41 35.27 -31.90 19.09
N ARG A 42 36.27 -31.31 18.43
CA ARG A 42 36.50 -29.84 18.40
C ARG A 42 35.30 -29.07 17.80
N PRO A 43 35.00 -27.84 18.27
CA PRO A 43 34.06 -26.96 17.61
C PRO A 43 34.58 -26.53 16.22
N ARG A 44 34.02 -27.12 15.16
CA ARG A 44 34.26 -26.69 13.77
C ARG A 44 33.64 -25.30 13.55
N ARG A 45 34.46 -24.25 13.60
CA ARG A 45 34.07 -22.85 13.30
C ARG A 45 33.45 -22.73 11.90
N ARG A 46 32.12 -22.73 11.80
CA ARG A 46 31.38 -22.45 10.55
C ARG A 46 31.23 -20.95 10.33
N LEU A 47 32.32 -20.28 9.94
CA LEU A 47 32.33 -18.83 9.64
C LEU A 47 32.31 -18.50 8.14
N ALA A 48 32.20 -19.50 7.26
CA ALA A 48 32.32 -19.33 5.80
C ALA A 48 31.00 -19.01 5.07
N ALA A 49 29.83 -19.17 5.70
CA ALA A 49 28.54 -18.95 5.04
C ALA A 49 28.23 -17.47 4.73
N PRO A 50 28.25 -16.52 5.69
CA PRO A 50 27.84 -15.14 5.43
C PRO A 50 28.80 -14.40 4.49
N LEU A 51 30.09 -14.74 4.53
CA LEU A 51 31.11 -14.12 3.66
C LEU A 51 30.89 -14.48 2.19
N VAL A 52 30.52 -15.74 1.88
CA VAL A 52 30.20 -16.16 0.51
C VAL A 52 28.94 -15.47 0.01
N ALA A 53 27.89 -15.38 0.85
CA ALA A 53 26.67 -14.65 0.50
C ALA A 53 26.94 -13.17 0.21
N ALA A 54 27.73 -12.50 1.07
CA ALA A 54 28.12 -11.10 0.87
C ALA A 54 28.91 -10.88 -0.44
N LEU A 55 29.84 -11.78 -0.78
CA LEU A 55 30.60 -11.72 -2.04
C LEU A 55 29.71 -11.92 -3.28
N VAL A 56 28.72 -12.82 -3.21
CA VAL A 56 27.74 -13.01 -4.30
C VAL A 56 26.87 -11.76 -4.49
N VAL A 57 26.35 -11.16 -3.40
CA VAL A 57 25.58 -9.91 -3.48
C VAL A 57 26.43 -8.77 -4.06
N LEU A 58 27.70 -8.65 -3.68
CA LEU A 58 28.61 -7.64 -4.21
C LEU A 58 28.88 -7.83 -5.73
N ALA A 59 29.00 -9.08 -6.19
CA ALA A 59 29.17 -9.40 -7.60
C ALA A 59 27.91 -9.10 -8.43
N LEU A 60 26.71 -9.37 -7.90
CA LEU A 60 25.45 -9.01 -8.54
C LEU A 60 25.25 -7.49 -8.61
N ALA A 61 25.56 -6.76 -7.53
CA ALA A 61 25.49 -5.30 -7.50
C ALA A 61 26.44 -4.64 -8.52
N THR A 62 27.70 -5.10 -8.59
CA THR A 62 28.69 -4.55 -9.53
C THR A 62 28.37 -4.86 -10.99
N THR A 63 27.90 -6.07 -11.29
CA THR A 63 27.47 -6.42 -12.66
C THR A 63 26.21 -5.66 -13.09
N SER A 64 25.21 -5.50 -12.22
CA SER A 64 24.01 -4.70 -12.50
C SER A 64 24.36 -3.21 -12.69
N SER A 65 25.26 -2.65 -11.87
CA SER A 65 25.72 -1.26 -12.01
C SER A 65 26.52 -1.04 -13.30
N ALA A 66 27.33 -2.01 -13.73
CA ALA A 66 28.07 -1.92 -14.98
C ALA A 66 27.13 -1.97 -16.20
N ALA A 67 26.13 -2.85 -16.19
CA ALA A 67 25.11 -2.92 -17.23
C ALA A 67 24.32 -1.61 -17.36
N TYR A 68 23.93 -0.99 -16.23
CA TYR A 68 23.25 0.30 -16.22
C TYR A 68 24.10 1.42 -16.81
N LEU A 69 25.40 1.50 -16.49
CA LEU A 69 26.31 2.49 -17.06
C LEU A 69 26.51 2.30 -18.57
N VAL A 70 26.59 1.06 -19.07
CA VAL A 70 26.65 0.80 -20.52
C VAL A 70 25.35 1.25 -21.20
N TYR A 71 24.19 0.95 -20.61
CA TYR A 71 22.90 1.40 -21.13
C TYR A 71 22.81 2.95 -21.20
N ALA A 72 23.11 3.63 -20.10
CA ALA A 72 23.00 5.08 -19.97
C ALA A 72 24.08 5.90 -20.71
N LEU A 73 25.14 5.27 -21.23
CA LEU A 73 26.19 5.93 -22.00
C LEU A 73 26.23 5.54 -23.48
N VAL A 74 25.68 4.39 -23.87
CA VAL A 74 25.76 3.86 -25.24
C VAL A 74 24.39 3.74 -25.93
N ILE A 75 23.33 3.42 -25.17
CA ILE A 75 21.99 3.12 -25.73
C ILE A 75 21.04 4.31 -25.55
N ALA A 76 21.03 4.89 -24.34
CA ALA A 76 20.22 6.05 -23.99
C ALA A 76 21.10 7.12 -23.31
N PRO A 77 21.96 7.84 -24.07
CA PRO A 77 22.79 8.90 -23.52
C PRO A 77 21.89 9.96 -22.85
N LEU A 78 22.08 10.17 -21.56
CA LEU A 78 21.36 11.20 -20.82
C LEU A 78 21.56 12.57 -21.50
N PRO A 79 20.50 13.37 -21.70
CA PRO A 79 20.67 14.74 -22.19
C PRO A 79 21.59 15.49 -21.22
N PRO A 80 22.52 16.33 -21.71
CA PRO A 80 23.41 17.08 -20.84
C PRO A 80 22.58 17.89 -19.85
N ARG A 81 22.89 17.75 -18.56
CA ARG A 81 22.08 18.30 -17.48
C ARG A 81 22.25 19.82 -17.45
N GLY A 82 21.42 20.51 -18.23
CA GLY A 82 21.48 21.95 -18.44
C GLY A 82 21.56 22.72 -17.11
N GLU A 83 22.75 23.25 -16.85
CA GLU A 83 22.96 24.27 -15.83
C GLU A 83 22.12 25.51 -16.15
N GLN A 84 21.52 26.12 -15.12
CA GLN A 84 20.58 27.23 -15.29
C GLN A 84 21.33 28.51 -15.69
N GLY A 85 21.48 28.70 -17.01
CA GLY A 85 21.83 29.98 -17.62
C GLY A 85 20.58 30.65 -18.20
N ALA A 86 20.43 31.95 -17.98
CA ALA A 86 19.48 32.75 -18.75
C ALA A 86 20.01 32.91 -20.18
N ASP A 87 19.12 32.82 -21.17
CA ASP A 87 18.76 33.97 -22.02
C ASP A 87 17.71 33.56 -23.05
N ALA A 88 16.79 34.48 -23.34
CA ALA A 88 15.89 34.38 -24.48
C ALA A 88 16.36 35.35 -25.57
N PRO A 89 16.25 34.96 -26.85
CA PRO A 89 15.99 35.91 -27.92
C PRO A 89 14.52 35.82 -28.37
N ALA A 90 13.97 36.93 -28.85
CA ALA A 90 12.67 37.01 -29.48
C ALA A 90 12.82 37.40 -30.96
N GLU A 91 11.90 36.91 -31.80
CA GLU A 91 11.59 37.37 -33.16
C GLU A 91 10.05 37.20 -33.24
N GLU A 92 9.22 38.24 -33.14
CA GLU A 92 8.89 39.30 -34.11
C GLU A 92 7.95 38.86 -35.25
N GLY A 93 7.07 39.78 -35.71
CA GLY A 93 5.91 39.50 -36.58
C GLY A 93 4.56 39.86 -35.90
N GLU A 94 4.32 41.12 -35.54
CA GLU A 94 3.69 42.17 -36.37
C GLU A 94 2.14 42.08 -36.50
N GLY A 95 1.43 43.14 -36.08
CA GLY A 95 -0.05 43.20 -36.09
C GLY A 95 -0.67 44.43 -35.41
N ALA A 96 -0.48 45.62 -35.99
CA ALA A 96 -1.18 46.86 -35.63
C ALA A 96 -2.64 46.87 -36.18
N SER A 97 -3.63 47.68 -35.77
CA SER A 97 -3.84 48.71 -34.71
C SER A 97 -5.39 48.91 -34.58
N GLU A 98 -6.05 49.86 -33.89
CA GLU A 98 -5.79 51.18 -33.28
C GLU A 98 -6.54 51.31 -31.92
N GLN A 99 -6.01 52.02 -30.92
CA GLN A 99 -6.42 53.37 -30.45
C GLN A 99 -7.94 53.69 -30.47
N GLY A 100 -8.46 54.20 -29.34
CA GLY A 100 -9.81 54.76 -29.25
C GLY A 100 -10.41 54.66 -27.85
N ALA A 101 -10.04 55.58 -26.95
CA ALA A 101 -10.81 55.81 -25.73
C ALA A 101 -11.68 57.05 -25.93
N ASP A 102 -12.94 56.99 -25.50
CA ASP A 102 -13.60 58.05 -24.73
C ASP A 102 -14.92 57.52 -24.17
N ALA A 103 -15.46 58.19 -23.15
CA ALA A 103 -16.68 57.77 -22.45
C ALA A 103 -17.85 58.70 -22.76
N GLU A 104 -19.03 58.13 -22.99
CA GLU A 104 -20.29 58.85 -22.78
C GLU A 104 -21.40 57.88 -22.33
N GLU A 105 -22.11 58.26 -21.26
CA GLU A 105 -23.33 57.58 -20.79
C GLU A 105 -24.53 58.35 -21.34
N PRO A 106 -25.58 57.66 -21.80
CA PRO A 106 -26.89 58.06 -21.27
C PRO A 106 -27.89 56.92 -21.01
N ALA A 107 -28.55 57.02 -19.86
CA ALA A 107 -29.99 56.79 -19.67
C ALA A 107 -30.57 55.40 -20.03
N ALA A 108 -30.59 54.53 -19.01
CA ALA A 108 -31.77 53.81 -18.53
C ALA A 108 -32.80 53.25 -19.53
N THR A 109 -32.93 51.93 -19.56
CA THR A 109 -34.24 51.26 -19.64
C THR A 109 -34.25 50.14 -18.60
N GLU A 110 -35.17 50.22 -17.64
CA GLU A 110 -35.25 49.32 -16.49
C GLU A 110 -36.10 48.08 -16.86
N GLU A 111 -35.53 47.18 -17.67
CA GLU A 111 -36.10 45.85 -17.84
C GLU A 111 -35.74 44.98 -16.62
N ALA A 112 -36.76 44.43 -15.97
CA ALA A 112 -36.56 43.59 -14.80
C ALA A 112 -35.75 42.33 -15.18
N PRO A 113 -34.73 41.93 -14.40
CA PRO A 113 -33.98 40.72 -14.67
C PRO A 113 -34.93 39.52 -14.62
N ALA A 114 -35.07 38.83 -15.75
CA ALA A 114 -35.60 37.48 -15.73
C ALA A 114 -34.72 36.65 -14.80
N ALA A 115 -35.32 36.01 -13.79
CA ALA A 115 -34.57 35.22 -12.82
C ALA A 115 -33.76 34.16 -13.58
N GLU A 116 -32.44 34.18 -13.41
CA GLU A 116 -31.59 33.10 -13.86
C GLU A 116 -32.12 31.79 -13.24
N PRO A 117 -32.21 30.70 -14.00
CA PRO A 117 -32.67 29.43 -13.45
C PRO A 117 -31.72 29.03 -12.33
N GLU A 118 -32.28 28.84 -11.13
CA GLU A 118 -31.56 28.36 -9.95
C GLU A 118 -30.80 27.08 -10.36
N PRO A 119 -29.46 27.02 -10.20
CA PRO A 119 -28.67 25.97 -10.81
C PRO A 119 -29.12 24.60 -10.29
N GLU A 120 -29.49 23.71 -11.21
CA GLU A 120 -29.86 22.34 -10.85
C GLU A 120 -28.71 21.73 -10.04
N PRO A 121 -28.98 21.17 -8.84
CA PRO A 121 -27.92 20.72 -7.95
C PRO A 121 -27.14 19.61 -8.65
N GLU A 122 -25.82 19.82 -8.82
CA GLU A 122 -24.93 18.83 -9.43
C GLU A 122 -25.08 17.49 -8.69
N PRO A 123 -25.10 16.36 -9.43
CA PRO A 123 -25.32 15.05 -8.82
C PRO A 123 -24.20 14.78 -7.80
N ALA A 124 -24.58 14.59 -6.54
CA ALA A 124 -23.64 14.33 -5.46
C ALA A 124 -22.75 13.13 -5.81
N VAL A 125 -21.44 13.35 -5.86
CA VAL A 125 -20.46 12.31 -6.22
C VAL A 125 -20.47 11.23 -5.15
N THR A 126 -20.82 10.00 -5.54
CA THR A 126 -20.87 8.84 -4.65
C THR A 126 -19.61 8.01 -4.80
N HIS A 127 -18.82 7.91 -3.73
CA HIS A 127 -17.61 7.09 -3.69
C HIS A 127 -17.90 5.65 -3.21
N ASP A 128 -17.10 4.68 -3.64
CA ASP A 128 -17.25 3.27 -3.22
C ASP A 128 -17.03 3.07 -1.71
N PHE A 129 -16.10 3.83 -1.15
CA PHE A 129 -15.91 4.01 0.28
C PHE A 129 -15.51 5.46 0.58
N GLU A 130 -16.08 6.05 1.61
CA GLU A 130 -15.66 7.36 2.12
C GLU A 130 -15.62 7.37 3.65
N CYS A 131 -14.72 8.18 4.17
CA CYS A 131 -14.74 8.65 5.55
C CYS A 131 -14.55 10.18 5.59
N ASP A 132 -14.25 10.72 6.77
CA ASP A 132 -13.96 12.15 6.95
C ASP A 132 -12.59 12.56 6.38
N ALA A 133 -11.63 11.63 6.32
CA ALA A 133 -10.24 11.89 5.94
C ALA A 133 -9.89 11.53 4.48
N PHE A 134 -10.56 10.55 3.88
CA PHE A 134 -10.29 10.12 2.52
C PHE A 134 -11.50 9.42 1.89
N TYR A 135 -11.42 9.21 0.59
CA TYR A 135 -12.31 8.32 -0.14
C TYR A 135 -11.50 7.33 -1.00
N VAL A 136 -12.15 6.23 -1.39
CA VAL A 136 -11.63 5.22 -2.28
C VAL A 136 -12.67 4.94 -3.36
N ASP A 137 -12.24 5.02 -4.61
CA ASP A 137 -13.02 4.65 -5.80
C ASP A 137 -12.33 3.47 -6.49
N VAL A 138 -13.09 2.43 -6.84
CA VAL A 138 -12.58 1.23 -7.53
C VAL A 138 -13.25 1.06 -8.90
N PRO A 139 -12.77 0.16 -9.79
CA PRO A 139 -13.47 -0.08 -11.05
C PRO A 139 -14.85 -0.71 -10.83
N ASP A 140 -15.87 -0.31 -11.61
CA ASP A 140 -17.23 -0.89 -11.62
C ASP A 140 -17.29 -2.44 -11.71
N SER A 141 -16.21 -3.07 -12.17
CA SER A 141 -16.07 -4.53 -12.28
C SER A 141 -15.66 -5.22 -10.97
N TRP A 142 -15.40 -4.46 -9.90
CA TRP A 142 -15.02 -4.94 -8.58
C TRP A 142 -16.24 -5.05 -7.66
N VAL A 143 -16.41 -6.19 -6.99
CA VAL A 143 -17.58 -6.48 -6.16
C VAL A 143 -17.22 -6.39 -4.68
N ARG A 144 -17.92 -5.53 -3.93
CA ARG A 144 -17.75 -5.41 -2.48
C ARG A 144 -18.29 -6.67 -1.78
N SER A 145 -17.42 -7.47 -1.18
CA SER A 145 -17.80 -8.74 -0.53
C SER A 145 -16.73 -9.29 0.42
N ASP A 146 -17.16 -10.13 1.35
CA ASP A 146 -16.31 -10.99 2.19
C ASP A 146 -16.27 -12.46 1.72
N ALA A 147 -17.03 -12.81 0.68
CA ALA A 147 -17.10 -14.16 0.12
C ALA A 147 -15.77 -14.62 -0.51
N THR A 148 -15.52 -15.94 -0.48
CA THR A 148 -14.39 -16.55 -1.18
C THR A 148 -14.51 -16.35 -2.70
N PRO A 149 -13.47 -15.81 -3.38
CA PRO A 149 -13.51 -15.65 -4.84
C PRO A 149 -13.68 -16.98 -5.57
N VAL A 150 -14.46 -16.96 -6.64
CA VAL A 150 -14.71 -18.10 -7.54
C VAL A 150 -13.93 -17.96 -8.85
N ASP A 151 -13.64 -19.08 -9.49
CA ASP A 151 -12.93 -19.11 -10.78
C ASP A 151 -13.69 -18.35 -11.87
N GLY A 152 -12.98 -17.51 -12.63
CA GLY A 152 -13.59 -16.59 -13.60
C GLY A 152 -14.50 -15.51 -12.99
N GLY A 153 -14.53 -15.37 -11.66
CA GLY A 153 -15.29 -14.33 -10.95
C GLY A 153 -14.66 -12.93 -11.02
N PRO A 154 -15.37 -11.90 -10.55
CA PRO A 154 -14.85 -10.53 -10.43
C PRO A 154 -13.73 -10.43 -9.40
N THR A 155 -13.02 -9.30 -9.37
CA THR A 155 -12.22 -8.93 -8.19
C THR A 155 -13.16 -8.61 -7.03
N TYR A 156 -12.93 -9.22 -5.88
CA TYR A 156 -13.67 -8.92 -4.66
C TYR A 156 -12.87 -7.98 -3.77
N TRP A 157 -13.52 -7.03 -3.11
CA TRP A 157 -12.83 -6.02 -2.29
C TRP A 157 -13.61 -5.63 -1.02
N LYS A 158 -12.89 -5.01 -0.09
CA LYS A 158 -13.45 -4.33 1.09
C LYS A 158 -12.51 -3.24 1.60
N ALA A 159 -13.11 -2.17 2.12
CA ALA A 159 -12.49 -1.24 3.05
C ALA A 159 -13.12 -1.44 4.44
N VAL A 160 -12.29 -1.46 5.48
CA VAL A 160 -12.68 -1.63 6.88
C VAL A 160 -12.07 -0.49 7.70
N ASP A 161 -12.89 0.18 8.51
CA ASP A 161 -12.46 1.09 9.58
C ASP A 161 -12.36 0.30 10.90
N ASN A 162 -11.23 0.42 11.61
CA ASN A 162 -11.02 -0.22 12.90
C ASN A 162 -11.50 0.63 14.09
N GLY A 163 -11.87 1.90 13.86
CA GLY A 163 -12.36 2.84 14.87
C GLY A 163 -11.26 3.49 15.73
N ASP A 164 -9.98 3.24 15.41
CA ASP A 164 -8.81 3.77 16.12
C ASP A 164 -7.94 4.70 15.25
N GLY A 165 -8.42 5.09 14.06
CA GLY A 165 -7.67 5.85 13.06
C GLY A 165 -6.87 4.97 12.08
N SER A 166 -6.87 3.65 12.26
CA SER A 166 -6.38 2.70 11.25
C SER A 166 -7.52 2.10 10.42
N TYR A 167 -7.26 1.89 9.14
CA TYR A 167 -8.16 1.30 8.16
C TYR A 167 -7.43 0.20 7.39
N VAL A 168 -8.18 -0.80 6.92
CA VAL A 168 -7.65 -1.88 6.08
C VAL A 168 -8.43 -1.93 4.76
N PHE A 169 -7.76 -1.56 3.67
CA PHE A 169 -8.21 -1.86 2.32
C PHE A 169 -7.66 -3.23 1.90
N SER A 170 -8.49 -4.04 1.25
CA SER A 170 -8.03 -5.33 0.71
C SER A 170 -8.84 -5.78 -0.51
N TYR A 171 -8.17 -6.48 -1.41
CA TYR A 171 -8.80 -7.12 -2.58
C TYR A 171 -8.33 -8.57 -2.75
N SER A 172 -9.14 -9.35 -3.46
CA SER A 172 -8.81 -10.72 -3.86
C SER A 172 -9.46 -11.10 -5.19
N ARG A 173 -8.70 -11.78 -6.07
CA ARG A 173 -9.22 -12.40 -7.30
C ARG A 173 -8.60 -13.78 -7.50
N VAL A 174 -9.32 -14.69 -8.15
CA VAL A 174 -8.72 -15.94 -8.64
C VAL A 174 -7.84 -15.62 -9.85
N VAL A 175 -6.62 -16.14 -9.89
CA VAL A 175 -5.70 -16.01 -11.04
C VAL A 175 -5.39 -17.34 -11.74
N PHE A 176 -5.59 -18.46 -11.03
CA PHE A 176 -5.53 -19.81 -11.60
C PHE A 176 -6.44 -20.73 -10.77
N SER A 177 -7.07 -21.71 -11.42
CA SER A 177 -7.74 -22.82 -10.76
C SER A 177 -7.29 -24.14 -11.36
N ASN A 178 -7.01 -25.10 -10.50
CA ASN A 178 -6.59 -26.44 -10.89
C ASN A 178 -7.82 -27.38 -10.95
N PRO A 179 -8.36 -27.68 -12.14
CA PRO A 179 -9.55 -28.51 -12.28
C PRO A 179 -9.32 -30.00 -11.93
N THR A 180 -8.05 -30.42 -11.79
CA THR A 180 -7.67 -31.81 -11.45
C THR A 180 -7.64 -32.03 -9.94
N GLU A 181 -7.17 -31.02 -9.19
CA GLU A 181 -6.89 -31.15 -7.75
C GLU A 181 -7.81 -30.27 -6.88
N GLY A 182 -8.64 -29.40 -7.47
CA GLY A 182 -9.72 -28.68 -6.76
C GLY A 182 -9.27 -27.51 -5.90
N TRP A 183 -8.10 -26.93 -6.18
CA TRP A 183 -7.57 -25.74 -5.51
C TRP A 183 -7.38 -24.57 -6.50
N SER A 184 -7.34 -23.35 -5.97
CA SER A 184 -7.15 -22.13 -6.76
C SER A 184 -6.03 -21.26 -6.17
N GLU A 185 -5.32 -20.54 -7.04
CA GLU A 185 -4.41 -19.47 -6.68
C GLU A 185 -5.16 -18.14 -6.67
N TYR A 186 -4.93 -17.36 -5.63
CA TYR A 186 -5.54 -16.05 -5.43
C TYR A 186 -4.46 -14.97 -5.47
N GLU A 187 -4.68 -13.94 -6.27
CA GLU A 187 -3.95 -12.69 -6.11
C GLU A 187 -4.68 -11.86 -5.04
N THR A 188 -3.94 -11.44 -4.02
CA THR A 188 -4.48 -10.68 -2.89
C THR A 188 -3.62 -9.46 -2.58
N GLY A 189 -4.28 -8.32 -2.40
CA GLY A 189 -3.67 -7.07 -1.94
C GLY A 189 -4.24 -6.68 -0.58
N ILE A 190 -3.37 -6.19 0.32
CA ILE A 190 -3.76 -5.57 1.59
C ILE A 190 -2.92 -4.29 1.77
N ALA A 191 -3.61 -3.18 2.01
CA ALA A 191 -3.03 -1.90 2.38
C ALA A 191 -3.65 -1.43 3.71
N GLU A 192 -2.79 -1.15 4.68
CA GLU A 192 -3.12 -0.53 5.96
C GLU A 192 -2.97 0.98 5.83
N ILE A 193 -3.98 1.75 6.22
CA ILE A 193 -4.00 3.22 6.12
C ILE A 193 -4.14 3.78 7.54
N TYR A 194 -3.24 4.68 7.94
CA TYR A 194 -3.19 5.25 9.29
C TYR A 194 -3.39 6.76 9.19
N VAL A 195 -4.45 7.29 9.80
CA VAL A 195 -4.88 8.70 9.70
C VAL A 195 -4.74 9.39 11.05
N GLY A 196 -3.84 10.37 11.16
CA GLY A 196 -3.64 11.16 12.38
C GLY A 196 -3.11 10.38 13.58
N VAL A 197 -2.65 9.14 13.38
CA VAL A 197 -2.18 8.22 14.42
C VAL A 197 -0.79 7.66 14.09
N ALA A 198 -0.14 7.07 15.10
CA ALA A 198 1.23 6.57 14.97
C ALA A 198 1.31 5.32 14.08
N ALA A 199 1.69 5.50 12.82
CA ALA A 199 1.88 4.41 11.87
C ALA A 199 3.13 3.56 12.19
N PRO A 200 3.10 2.24 11.89
CA PRO A 200 4.29 1.39 11.90
C PRO A 200 5.41 1.94 11.00
N GLY A 201 6.68 1.73 11.40
CA GLY A 201 7.85 2.20 10.65
C GLY A 201 8.09 1.54 9.27
N SER A 202 7.19 0.63 8.85
CA SER A 202 7.11 0.07 7.50
C SER A 202 6.17 0.86 6.57
N CYS A 203 5.36 1.77 7.11
CA CYS A 203 4.43 2.59 6.34
C CYS A 203 5.14 3.79 5.70
N SER A 204 4.78 4.10 4.46
CA SER A 204 5.21 5.31 3.77
C SER A 204 4.24 6.45 4.03
N TYR A 205 4.75 7.68 4.14
CA TYR A 205 3.91 8.87 4.19
C TYR A 205 3.20 9.08 2.85
N PHE A 206 1.88 9.29 2.90
CA PHE A 206 1.01 9.41 1.73
C PHE A 206 0.70 10.88 1.41
N GLY A 207 0.30 11.64 2.43
CA GLY A 207 -0.07 13.06 2.38
C GLY A 207 -0.66 13.53 3.71
N THR A 208 -1.02 14.81 3.82
CA THR A 208 -1.82 15.36 4.94
C THR A 208 -3.21 15.70 4.41
N THR A 209 -4.24 15.45 5.21
CA THR A 209 -5.64 15.88 4.96
C THR A 209 -5.83 17.38 5.14
N SER A 210 -6.94 17.93 4.64
CA SER A 210 -7.28 19.35 4.78
C SER A 210 -7.52 19.80 6.23
N ASP A 211 -7.88 18.89 7.15
CA ASP A 211 -7.97 19.16 8.59
C ASP A 211 -6.65 18.95 9.36
N GLY A 212 -5.56 18.63 8.65
CA GLY A 212 -4.20 18.62 9.19
C GLY A 212 -3.76 17.28 9.80
N ARG A 213 -4.47 16.17 9.55
CA ARG A 213 -4.04 14.83 9.94
C ARG A 213 -3.12 14.23 8.87
N ASP A 214 -1.91 13.85 9.27
CA ASP A 214 -0.99 13.10 8.41
C ASP A 214 -1.52 11.68 8.16
N VAL A 215 -1.38 11.22 6.92
CA VAL A 215 -1.82 9.90 6.46
C VAL A 215 -0.62 9.09 6.00
N TYR A 216 -0.51 7.87 6.52
CA TYR A 216 0.51 6.90 6.16
C TYR A 216 -0.13 5.63 5.60
N VAL A 217 0.55 4.98 4.67
CA VAL A 217 0.08 3.74 4.03
C VAL A 217 1.17 2.66 4.14
N GLY A 218 0.81 1.50 4.68
CA GLY A 218 1.65 0.30 4.73
C GLY A 218 1.10 -0.80 3.83
N GLU A 219 1.93 -1.34 2.96
CA GLU A 219 1.53 -2.40 2.01
C GLU A 219 2.04 -3.75 2.50
N VAL A 220 1.13 -4.72 2.66
CA VAL A 220 1.40 -5.99 3.36
C VAL A 220 1.59 -7.17 2.39
N SER A 221 1.13 -7.06 1.14
CA SER A 221 1.27 -8.11 0.13
C SER A 221 1.57 -7.58 -1.28
N ALA A 222 2.58 -8.17 -1.93
CA ALA A 222 3.13 -7.70 -3.21
C ALA A 222 2.17 -7.78 -4.42
N GLY A 223 0.96 -8.34 -4.27
CA GLY A 223 -0.04 -8.40 -5.35
C GLY A 223 -0.41 -7.01 -5.87
N PHE A 224 -0.59 -6.04 -4.95
CA PHE A 224 -1.05 -4.68 -5.27
C PHE A 224 -0.20 -3.98 -6.33
N LEU A 225 1.12 -4.23 -6.33
CA LEU A 225 2.08 -3.59 -7.24
C LEU A 225 2.40 -4.41 -8.49
N ALA A 226 2.05 -5.71 -8.52
CA ALA A 226 2.65 -6.66 -9.46
C ALA A 226 1.97 -6.71 -10.84
N ASN A 227 0.63 -6.65 -10.90
CA ASN A 227 -0.13 -7.00 -12.12
C ASN A 227 -1.20 -5.97 -12.52
N GLY A 228 -0.76 -4.72 -12.70
CA GLY A 228 -1.02 -4.04 -13.98
C GLY A 228 -2.43 -3.55 -14.30
N TYR A 229 -3.20 -3.07 -13.32
CA TYR A 229 -4.41 -2.25 -13.59
C TYR A 229 -4.24 -0.77 -13.23
N TYR A 230 -3.45 -0.46 -12.19
CA TYR A 230 -3.29 0.90 -11.66
C TYR A 230 -1.84 1.38 -11.50
N GLY A 231 -0.87 0.51 -11.79
CA GLY A 231 0.54 0.76 -11.44
C GLY A 231 0.82 0.58 -9.95
N PRO A 232 2.04 0.92 -9.49
CA PRO A 232 2.51 0.57 -8.16
C PRO A 232 2.27 1.68 -7.11
N ASP A 233 1.03 2.19 -6.98
CA ASP A 233 0.71 3.23 -5.99
C ASP A 233 -0.78 3.22 -5.58
N MET A 234 -1.05 3.24 -4.27
CA MET A 234 -2.39 3.42 -3.69
C MET A 234 -3.07 4.74 -4.12
N ARG A 235 -2.31 5.76 -4.55
CA ARG A 235 -2.83 7.02 -5.13
C ARG A 235 -3.75 6.85 -6.35
N ALA A 236 -3.77 5.66 -6.95
CA ALA A 236 -4.62 5.37 -8.10
C ALA A 236 -6.08 5.06 -7.74
N VAL A 237 -6.36 4.77 -6.46
CA VAL A 237 -7.72 4.49 -5.93
C VAL A 237 -8.06 5.31 -4.68
N LEU A 238 -7.08 5.70 -3.85
CA LEU A 238 -7.29 6.45 -2.62
C LEU A 238 -6.96 7.93 -2.80
N THR A 239 -7.89 8.81 -2.42
CA THR A 239 -7.72 10.28 -2.46
C THR A 239 -8.06 10.89 -1.09
N LEU A 240 -7.21 11.80 -0.60
CA LEU A 240 -7.42 12.51 0.66
C LEU A 240 -8.48 13.62 0.52
N ARG A 241 -9.16 13.91 1.63
CA ARG A 241 -10.03 15.08 1.81
C ARG A 241 -9.30 16.22 2.52
#